data_AF-A0A139NIU5-F1
#
_entry.id   AF-A0A139NIU5-F1
#
_cell.length_a   1.000
_cell.length_b   1.000
_cell.length_c   1.000
_cell.angle_alpha   90.00
_cell.angle_beta   90.00
_cell.angle_gamma   90.00
#
_symmetry.space_group_name_H-M   'P 1'
#
loop_
_entity.id
_entity.type
_entity.pdbx_description
1 polymer ?
#
loop_
_entity_poly.entity_id
_entity_poly.type
_entity_poly.pdbx_seq_one_letter_code
_entity_poly.pdbx_strand_id
1 'polypeptide(L)'
;MATQNRWVDLFRQIVGRDPKPEEFQAGKASGFDPKSIKPIAGIPFDDAKTEANGEEPLEEAVYDLTEEAAYLAEQAPARGSETVPASSSEADLATTPEEIWVEKFLTFVGRYPTEAEMAQGQQADYALESITPFLAGTGEAASAKSAATYQNQVPVGGQVLPPLKPKMNKWKKRGLIALVICLVAGFAGFFYGSFYFSREQVATRYLKAVKGTVEDSLSYEVWSDTKKTISSKELTYQSKKTMARVTNKKQLLSGDKMQVVGREFLIFPKWAVLVDPVDITVTTNTKDLTVSANDQEVFKTSGTNDKKELKHLYPGSYAFSAVGTVSGQSISLSQDVVITRSQTVKMNVQYVSFSVSSNISDGDLYVGAKKVGSLVDGEAEVKNLAVAGDALVYVKKTFQDKSSIQSDNQVAVSSITDGESLTLDTSKEILDRDTADDLVTVAYSKLESYADYEETPNGLTDVFKNGNQNKFYTDVKATIDSNTTGAKNRSADYIDFSDVDVTKVTQVGKDSYQVDFTVVYTFGYSYSSQHRSYGTIKQKLSWSCTVSLKENRDKKKQSDSNYYYSNSYTYTDYYITGTNGDSSVISTENTVS
;
A
#
# COMPACT_ATOMS: atom_id res chain seq x y z
N MET A 1 -17.57 2.69 8.76
CA MET A 1 -16.65 3.28 7.77
C MET A 1 -16.00 4.59 8.26
N ALA A 2 -16.76 5.62 8.68
CA ALA A 2 -16.17 6.92 9.08
C ALA A 2 -15.08 6.84 10.20
N THR A 3 -15.30 6.02 11.23
CA THR A 3 -14.36 5.85 12.36
C THR A 3 -13.03 5.21 11.95
N GLN A 4 -13.06 4.20 11.06
CA GLN A 4 -11.86 3.53 10.55
C GLN A 4 -10.94 4.48 9.79
N ASN A 5 -11.47 5.23 8.82
CA ASN A 5 -10.65 6.15 8.03
C ASN A 5 -10.05 7.26 8.92
N ARG A 6 -10.87 7.84 9.82
CA ARG A 6 -10.42 8.82 10.81
C ARG A 6 -9.30 8.28 11.71
N TRP A 7 -9.37 7.01 12.12
CA TRP A 7 -8.33 6.37 12.93
C TRP A 7 -7.03 6.17 12.13
N VAL A 8 -7.09 5.77 10.86
CA VAL A 8 -5.92 5.64 9.99
C VAL A 8 -5.23 6.99 9.76
N ASP A 9 -6.00 8.06 9.53
CA ASP A 9 -5.42 9.40 9.32
C ASP A 9 -4.82 9.97 10.62
N LEU A 10 -5.46 9.74 11.78
CA LEU A 10 -4.86 10.06 13.08
C LEU A 10 -3.62 9.21 13.37
N PHE A 11 -3.58 7.94 12.95
CA PHE A 11 -2.40 7.09 13.07
C PHE A 11 -1.24 7.65 12.26
N ARG A 12 -1.49 8.06 11.00
CA ARG A 12 -0.49 8.75 10.16
C ARG A 12 0.01 10.04 10.80
N GLN A 13 -0.88 10.84 11.39
CA GLN A 13 -0.52 12.10 12.03
C GLN A 13 0.30 11.92 13.31
N ILE A 14 -0.02 10.91 14.13
CA ILE A 14 0.64 10.65 15.43
C ILE A 14 1.94 9.84 15.28
N VAL A 15 1.97 8.90 14.34
CA VAL A 15 3.07 7.91 14.18
C VAL A 15 3.98 8.25 12.99
N GLY A 16 3.57 9.15 12.09
CA GLY A 16 4.35 9.61 10.93
C GLY A 16 4.43 8.61 9.77
N ARG A 17 3.60 7.56 9.79
CA ARG A 17 3.52 6.50 8.77
C ARG A 17 2.17 5.79 8.81
N ASP A 18 1.86 5.01 7.78
CA ASP A 18 0.73 4.09 7.80
C ASP A 18 0.84 3.04 8.93
N PRO A 19 -0.30 2.58 9.48
CA PRO A 19 -0.34 1.45 10.41
C PRO A 19 0.09 0.15 9.71
N LYS A 20 0.88 -0.66 10.40
CA LYS A 20 1.18 -2.04 9.97
C LYS A 20 -0.09 -2.90 10.07
N PRO A 21 -0.16 -4.05 9.37
CA PRO A 21 -1.28 -4.98 9.50
C PRO A 21 -1.60 -5.36 10.95
N GLU A 22 -0.58 -5.63 11.77
CA GLU A 22 -0.71 -5.96 13.20
C GLU A 22 -1.32 -4.82 14.01
N GLU A 23 -0.87 -3.58 13.76
CA GLU A 23 -1.35 -2.37 14.43
C GLU A 23 -2.78 -2.03 13.99
N PHE A 24 -3.11 -2.26 12.72
CA PHE A 24 -4.45 -2.08 12.18
C PHE A 24 -5.45 -3.10 12.74
N GLN A 25 -5.05 -4.36 12.94
CA GLN A 25 -5.87 -5.37 13.61
C GLN A 25 -6.09 -5.05 15.10
N ALA A 26 -5.07 -4.53 15.79
CA ALA A 26 -5.25 -4.00 17.14
C ALA A 26 -6.19 -2.77 17.16
N GLY A 27 -6.12 -1.92 16.13
CA GLY A 27 -7.07 -0.83 15.88
C GLY A 27 -8.51 -1.35 15.78
N LYS A 28 -8.74 -2.36 14.93
CA LYS A 28 -10.03 -3.05 14.77
C LYS A 28 -10.54 -3.65 16.09
N ALA A 29 -9.67 -4.31 16.86
CA ALA A 29 -10.02 -4.86 18.18
C ALA A 29 -10.38 -3.79 19.22
N SER A 30 -9.82 -2.58 19.10
CA SER A 30 -10.19 -1.40 19.90
C SER A 30 -11.39 -0.61 19.38
N GLY A 31 -12.10 -1.11 18.35
CA GLY A 31 -13.22 -0.39 17.71
C GLY A 31 -12.80 0.88 16.95
N PHE A 32 -11.50 1.01 16.62
CA PHE A 32 -10.88 2.22 16.05
C PHE A 32 -10.98 3.46 16.98
N ASP A 33 -10.85 3.29 18.30
CA ASP A 33 -10.70 4.41 19.25
C ASP A 33 -9.38 5.18 19.01
N PRO A 34 -9.40 6.51 18.74
CA PRO A 34 -8.18 7.33 18.64
C PRO A 34 -7.21 7.21 19.83
N LYS A 35 -7.70 6.90 21.03
CA LYS A 35 -6.85 6.73 22.23
C LYS A 35 -5.99 5.47 22.17
N SER A 36 -6.34 4.48 21.36
CA SER A 36 -5.57 3.24 21.21
C SER A 36 -4.32 3.39 20.34
N ILE A 37 -4.22 4.46 19.54
CA ILE A 37 -3.13 4.66 18.56
C ILE A 37 -1.74 4.63 19.23
N LYS A 38 -1.53 5.42 20.30
CA LYS A 38 -0.23 5.50 20.99
C LYS A 38 0.24 4.15 21.57
N PRO A 39 -0.58 3.42 22.37
CA PRO A 39 -0.15 2.13 22.93
C PRO A 39 0.02 1.06 21.84
N ILE A 40 -0.80 1.06 20.79
CA ILE A 40 -0.65 0.15 19.64
C ILE A 40 0.67 0.40 18.89
N ALA A 41 1.04 1.66 18.67
CA ALA A 41 2.27 2.04 17.98
C ALA A 41 3.54 1.95 18.87
N GLY A 42 3.41 1.53 20.14
CA GLY A 42 4.52 1.45 21.09
C GLY A 42 5.10 2.81 21.51
N ILE A 43 4.33 3.89 21.39
CA ILE A 43 4.76 5.24 21.76
C ILE A 43 4.53 5.43 23.28
N PRO A 44 5.54 5.88 24.06
CA PRO A 44 5.38 6.14 25.49
C PRO A 44 4.23 7.11 25.80
N PHE A 45 3.50 6.82 26.85
CA PHE A 45 2.41 7.65 27.37
C PHE A 45 3.00 8.76 28.25
N ASP A 46 2.95 10.01 27.77
CA ASP A 46 3.08 11.19 28.63
C ASP A 46 1.68 11.58 29.14
N ASP A 47 1.40 11.23 30.39
CA ASP A 47 0.15 11.59 31.07
C ASP A 47 0.19 13.06 31.53
N ALA A 48 -0.31 13.96 30.68
CA ALA A 48 -0.57 15.34 31.06
C ALA A 48 -1.91 15.86 30.51
N LYS A 49 -2.89 15.95 31.42
CA LYS A 49 -4.22 16.58 31.31
C LYS A 49 -5.27 15.87 30.45
N THR A 50 -6.18 15.18 31.15
CA THR A 50 -7.54 14.89 30.71
C THR A 50 -8.53 15.66 31.58
N GLU A 51 -9.23 16.65 31.01
CA GLU A 51 -10.56 17.12 31.44
C GLU A 51 -11.31 17.44 30.14
N ALA A 52 -12.24 16.60 29.69
CA ALA A 52 -13.63 16.51 30.16
C ALA A 52 -14.50 17.68 29.65
N ASN A 53 -15.02 17.53 28.42
CA ASN A 53 -16.45 17.74 28.19
C ASN A 53 -16.92 16.80 27.07
N GLY A 54 -18.17 16.35 27.13
CA GLY A 54 -18.75 15.45 26.12
C GLY A 54 -19.94 16.12 25.44
N GLU A 55 -20.11 15.85 24.14
CA GLU A 55 -21.38 15.92 23.41
C GLU A 55 -21.17 15.37 22.00
N GLU A 56 -22.14 14.58 21.54
CA GLU A 56 -22.36 14.16 20.14
C GLU A 56 -23.88 14.29 19.88
N PRO A 57 -24.36 14.38 18.63
CA PRO A 57 -23.68 14.83 17.41
C PRO A 57 -24.47 15.98 16.72
N LEU A 58 -23.87 16.66 15.73
CA LEU A 58 -24.62 17.50 14.78
C LEU A 58 -24.19 17.25 13.33
N GLU A 59 -25.17 17.46 12.45
CA GLU A 59 -25.19 17.03 11.05
C GLU A 59 -24.37 17.93 10.10
N GLU A 60 -23.99 17.32 8.98
CA GLU A 60 -24.02 17.89 7.62
C GLU A 60 -23.54 19.35 7.40
N ALA A 61 -22.33 19.50 6.85
CA ALA A 61 -21.96 20.67 6.04
C ALA A 61 -20.95 20.30 4.94
N VAL A 62 -21.38 20.42 3.69
CA VAL A 62 -20.53 20.37 2.48
C VAL A 62 -19.96 21.77 2.22
N TYR A 63 -18.63 21.93 2.16
CA TYR A 63 -17.89 22.96 1.40
C TYR A 63 -16.43 22.46 1.32
N ASP A 64 -15.95 21.98 0.17
CA ASP A 64 -15.47 22.73 -1.02
C ASP A 64 -14.14 23.47 -0.80
N LEU A 65 -13.21 23.26 -1.74
CA LEU A 65 -11.79 23.58 -1.67
C LEU A 65 -11.42 24.57 -2.78
N THR A 66 -11.46 25.87 -2.50
CA THR A 66 -10.80 26.87 -3.35
C THR A 66 -10.33 28.11 -2.58
N GLU A 67 -9.06 28.46 -2.84
CA GLU A 67 -8.51 29.81 -2.95
C GLU A 67 -8.89 30.88 -1.91
N GLU A 68 -7.95 31.17 -0.99
CA GLU A 68 -7.65 32.58 -0.69
C GLU A 68 -6.15 32.78 -0.48
N ALA A 69 -5.51 33.46 -1.44
CA ALA A 69 -4.13 33.90 -1.37
C ALA A 69 -4.05 35.37 -1.79
N ALA A 70 -3.92 36.29 -0.82
CA ALA A 70 -3.31 37.62 -0.92
C ALA A 70 -3.62 38.45 0.35
N TYR A 71 -2.93 39.59 0.49
CA TYR A 71 -3.15 40.66 1.47
C TYR A 71 -2.82 40.39 2.95
N LEU A 72 -1.53 40.58 3.27
CA LEU A 72 -1.17 41.54 4.33
C LEU A 72 -0.07 42.47 3.82
N ALA A 73 -0.36 43.77 3.80
CA ALA A 73 0.59 44.81 3.47
C ALA A 73 0.71 45.79 4.66
N GLU A 74 1.97 46.11 4.98
CA GLU A 74 2.42 47.47 5.34
C GLU A 74 1.70 48.25 6.45
N GLN A 75 2.34 48.39 7.62
CA GLN A 75 2.83 49.70 8.13
C GLN A 75 3.49 49.60 9.52
N ALA A 76 4.60 50.31 9.69
CA ALA A 76 5.14 50.77 11.00
C ALA A 76 4.92 52.30 11.08
N PRO A 77 4.98 52.95 12.27
CA PRO A 77 6.27 53.54 12.70
C PRO A 77 6.49 53.82 14.22
N ALA A 78 7.78 53.92 14.62
CA ALA A 78 8.37 54.76 15.71
C ALA A 78 7.87 54.60 17.18
N ARG A 79 8.58 54.88 18.29
CA ARG A 79 9.97 55.23 18.73
C ARG A 79 9.97 55.04 20.28
N GLY A 80 11.06 54.91 21.05
CA GLY A 80 12.52 54.90 20.86
C GLY A 80 13.24 55.03 22.24
N SER A 81 14.57 54.86 22.32
CA SER A 81 15.42 54.81 23.55
C SER A 81 15.21 53.56 24.45
N GLU A 82 16.24 52.93 25.05
CA GLU A 82 17.69 53.20 25.06
C GLU A 82 18.53 51.99 25.56
N THR A 83 19.83 52.01 25.25
CA THR A 83 20.95 51.23 25.87
C THR A 83 21.26 49.76 25.46
N VAL A 84 22.58 49.53 25.46
CA VAL A 84 23.38 48.28 25.35
C VAL A 84 23.43 47.59 23.97
N PRO A 85 24.57 47.66 23.24
CA PRO A 85 24.68 47.15 21.87
C PRO A 85 24.98 45.64 21.79
N ALA A 86 24.44 45.00 20.77
CA ALA A 86 24.86 43.67 20.32
C ALA A 86 26.22 43.74 19.61
N SER A 87 27.08 42.74 19.84
CA SER A 87 28.42 42.68 19.27
C SER A 87 28.40 42.33 17.77
N SER A 88 28.73 43.31 16.93
CA SER A 88 29.21 43.07 15.57
C SER A 88 30.74 43.01 15.57
N SER A 89 31.33 41.90 15.11
CA SER A 89 32.76 41.82 14.85
C SER A 89 33.07 40.87 13.68
N GLU A 90 32.91 41.36 12.46
CA GLU A 90 33.89 41.02 11.41
C GLU A 90 35.10 41.93 11.61
N ALA A 91 36.17 41.40 12.22
CA ALA A 91 37.56 41.86 12.09
C ALA A 91 38.48 40.96 12.93
N ASP A 92 39.64 40.65 12.36
CA ASP A 92 40.88 40.31 13.06
C ASP A 92 40.82 39.23 14.16
N LEU A 93 40.85 37.97 13.71
CA LEU A 93 41.81 37.05 14.32
C LEU A 93 43.20 37.64 14.07
N ALA A 94 43.71 38.39 15.05
CA ALA A 94 45.09 38.83 15.07
C ALA A 94 45.98 37.60 15.23
N THR A 95 46.34 36.97 14.11
CA THR A 95 47.38 35.94 14.07
C THR A 95 48.63 36.55 14.70
N THR A 96 49.04 35.94 15.80
CA THR A 96 50.20 36.41 16.56
C THR A 96 51.45 36.39 15.67
N PRO A 97 52.44 37.27 15.90
CA PRO A 97 53.72 37.20 15.19
C PRO A 97 54.33 35.78 15.25
N GLU A 98 54.14 35.07 16.36
CA GLU A 98 54.47 33.66 16.54
C GLU A 98 53.76 32.73 15.55
N GLU A 99 52.42 32.79 15.44
CA GLU A 99 51.67 31.94 14.49
C GLU A 99 52.05 32.22 13.03
N ILE A 100 52.23 33.50 12.66
CA ILE A 100 52.69 33.87 11.31
C ILE A 100 54.09 33.32 11.06
N TRP A 101 55.00 33.44 12.04
CA TRP A 101 56.36 32.93 11.94
C TRP A 101 56.40 31.41 11.83
N VAL A 102 55.58 30.68 12.61
CA VAL A 102 55.45 29.20 12.52
C VAL A 102 54.87 28.76 11.17
N GLU A 103 53.85 29.46 10.65
CA GLU A 103 53.28 29.17 9.32
C GLU A 103 54.32 29.38 8.21
N LYS A 104 55.09 30.49 8.26
CA LYS A 104 56.16 30.76 7.30
C LYS A 104 57.36 29.82 7.47
N PHE A 105 57.71 29.43 8.70
CA PHE A 105 58.75 28.43 8.96
C PHE A 105 58.35 27.08 8.36
N LEU A 106 57.11 26.62 8.58
CA LEU A 106 56.59 25.40 7.96
C LEU A 106 56.59 25.49 6.43
N THR A 107 56.22 26.65 5.87
CA THR A 107 56.20 26.90 4.42
C THR A 107 57.61 26.87 3.79
N PHE A 108 58.60 27.46 4.47
CA PHE A 108 59.95 27.64 3.93
C PHE A 108 60.92 26.50 4.25
N VAL A 109 60.80 25.88 5.43
CA VAL A 109 61.69 24.80 5.92
C VAL A 109 61.05 23.41 5.73
N GLY A 110 59.73 23.33 5.49
CA GLY A 110 59.02 22.08 5.19
C GLY A 110 58.72 21.19 6.42
N ARG A 111 58.93 21.70 7.64
CA ARG A 111 58.62 21.05 8.92
C ARG A 111 58.27 22.09 9.98
N TYR A 112 57.67 21.66 11.09
CA TYR A 112 57.51 22.51 12.27
C TYR A 112 58.87 22.85 12.91
N PRO A 113 59.01 24.04 13.53
CA PRO A 113 60.21 24.41 14.29
C PRO A 113 60.35 23.55 15.54
N THR A 114 61.60 23.28 15.93
CA THR A 114 61.95 22.67 17.22
C THR A 114 61.94 23.73 18.34
N GLU A 115 61.92 23.30 19.60
CA GLU A 115 61.92 24.23 20.76
C GLU A 115 63.08 25.23 20.74
N ALA A 116 64.28 24.79 20.30
CA ALA A 116 65.44 25.65 20.16
C ALA A 116 65.29 26.70 19.03
N GLU A 117 64.66 26.33 17.91
CA GLU A 117 64.40 27.24 16.78
C GLU A 117 63.27 28.21 17.12
N MET A 118 62.25 27.77 17.86
CA MET A 118 61.16 28.62 18.35
C MET A 118 61.69 29.66 19.36
N ALA A 119 62.61 29.28 20.25
CA ALA A 119 63.32 30.22 21.11
C ALA A 119 64.18 31.25 20.34
N GLN A 120 64.72 30.89 19.16
CA GLN A 120 65.40 31.85 18.27
C GLN A 120 64.41 32.80 17.59
N GLY A 121 63.24 32.31 17.17
CA GLY A 121 62.12 33.14 16.73
C GLY A 121 61.72 34.15 17.81
N GLN A 122 61.54 33.69 19.05
CA GLN A 122 61.20 34.54 20.20
C GLN A 122 62.27 35.59 20.52
N GLN A 123 63.57 35.25 20.45
CA GLN A 123 64.66 36.22 20.63
C GLN A 123 64.74 37.27 19.50
N ALA A 124 64.21 36.96 18.32
CA ALA A 124 64.12 37.84 17.17
C ALA A 124 62.75 38.53 17.02
N ASP A 125 61.91 38.51 18.08
CA ASP A 125 60.53 39.04 18.09
C ASP A 125 59.69 38.54 16.90
N TYR A 126 59.90 37.27 16.53
CA TYR A 126 59.27 36.57 15.41
C TYR A 126 59.43 37.28 14.05
N ALA A 127 60.48 38.08 13.87
CA ALA A 127 60.81 38.69 12.59
C ALA A 127 61.11 37.63 11.51
N LEU A 128 60.43 37.68 10.36
CA LEU A 128 60.52 36.66 9.30
C LEU A 128 61.94 36.47 8.73
N GLU A 129 62.81 37.48 8.84
CA GLU A 129 64.22 37.38 8.42
C GLU A 129 65.00 36.33 9.23
N SER A 130 64.60 36.08 10.48
CA SER A 130 65.18 35.03 11.33
C SER A 130 64.91 33.61 10.81
N ILE A 131 64.04 33.43 9.82
CA ILE A 131 63.81 32.13 9.15
C ILE A 131 64.94 31.82 8.14
N THR A 132 65.61 32.85 7.61
CA THR A 132 66.60 32.69 6.54
C THR A 132 67.82 31.80 6.86
N PRO A 133 68.34 31.69 8.10
CA PRO A 133 69.40 30.75 8.43
C PRO A 133 68.98 29.27 8.30
N PHE A 134 67.69 28.95 8.52
CA PHE A 134 67.18 27.58 8.47
C PHE A 134 66.90 27.08 7.05
N LEU A 135 66.93 27.97 6.04
CA LEU A 135 66.89 27.61 4.63
C LEU A 135 68.15 26.84 4.17
N ALA A 136 69.25 26.94 4.93
CA ALA A 136 70.51 26.23 4.67
C ALA A 136 70.66 25.02 5.63
N GLY A 137 69.73 24.06 5.55
CA GLY A 137 69.49 23.07 6.61
C GLY A 137 69.47 21.59 6.22
N THR A 138 69.95 21.17 5.04
CA THR A 138 70.09 19.74 4.69
C THR A 138 71.52 19.37 4.31
N GLY A 139 72.39 19.30 5.33
CA GLY A 139 73.69 18.63 5.25
C GLY A 139 74.87 19.45 5.78
N GLU A 140 75.26 19.23 7.03
CA GLU A 140 76.50 18.52 7.37
C GLU A 140 76.63 18.32 8.89
N ALA A 141 77.04 17.13 9.31
CA ALA A 141 77.31 16.82 10.70
C ALA A 141 78.79 16.48 10.88
N ALA A 142 79.59 17.39 11.48
CA ALA A 142 80.79 17.03 12.21
C ALA A 142 81.31 18.13 13.15
N SER A 143 81.35 17.80 14.44
CA SER A 143 82.28 18.26 15.48
C SER A 143 82.29 19.73 15.94
N ALA A 144 81.97 19.89 17.23
CA ALA A 144 82.39 21.03 18.04
C ALA A 144 83.92 21.09 18.24
N LYS A 145 84.46 22.28 18.56
CA LYS A 145 85.03 22.56 19.91
C LYS A 145 85.49 24.03 20.13
N SER A 146 85.13 24.53 21.32
CA SER A 146 85.83 25.52 22.17
C SER A 146 86.37 26.84 21.59
N ALA A 147 85.58 27.90 21.81
CA ALA A 147 85.89 29.06 22.68
C ALA A 147 87.28 29.77 22.66
N ALA A 148 87.18 31.09 22.44
CA ALA A 148 87.95 32.20 23.04
C ALA A 148 89.46 32.35 22.78
N THR A 149 89.85 33.47 22.13
CA THR A 149 90.47 34.65 22.80
C THR A 149 90.66 35.80 21.79
N TYR A 150 90.88 37.02 22.30
CA TYR A 150 90.88 38.31 21.60
C TYR A 150 92.10 38.60 20.70
N GLN A 151 91.86 39.58 19.81
CA GLN A 151 92.77 40.66 19.34
C GLN A 151 93.75 40.46 18.16
N ASN A 152 93.45 41.23 17.11
CA ASN A 152 94.29 42.22 16.41
C ASN A 152 95.45 41.82 15.46
N GLN A 153 95.60 42.71 14.46
CA GLN A 153 96.75 42.99 13.58
C GLN A 153 96.98 42.11 12.32
N VAL A 154 96.69 42.73 11.17
CA VAL A 154 97.42 42.70 9.88
C VAL A 154 98.94 42.94 10.13
N PRO A 155 99.94 42.51 9.29
CA PRO A 155 99.82 42.32 7.83
C PRO A 155 100.77 41.30 7.10
N VAL A 156 100.71 41.31 5.75
CA VAL A 156 101.69 40.84 4.74
C VAL A 156 101.98 39.32 4.58
N GLY A 157 101.78 38.82 3.36
CA GLY A 157 102.33 37.56 2.83
C GLY A 157 101.70 37.23 1.47
N GLY A 158 102.49 36.91 0.44
CA GLY A 158 101.98 36.79 -0.96
C GLY A 158 101.99 35.38 -1.56
N GLN A 159 101.47 35.28 -2.79
CA GLN A 159 101.63 34.17 -3.77
C GLN A 159 100.89 32.83 -3.43
N VAL A 160 100.33 32.02 -4.35
CA VAL A 160 100.19 31.99 -5.84
C VAL A 160 98.79 31.44 -6.22
N LEU A 161 98.23 31.80 -7.38
CA LEU A 161 97.01 31.19 -7.99
C LEU A 161 97.34 30.16 -9.10
N PRO A 162 96.65 29.00 -9.16
CA PRO A 162 96.47 28.21 -10.39
C PRO A 162 95.10 28.51 -11.08
N PRO A 163 94.90 28.10 -12.35
CA PRO A 163 94.12 28.93 -13.30
C PRO A 163 92.61 28.59 -13.50
N LEU A 164 91.93 29.56 -14.12
CA LEU A 164 90.52 29.55 -14.51
C LEU A 164 90.15 28.46 -15.55
N LYS A 165 88.96 27.86 -15.39
CA LYS A 165 88.28 27.02 -16.40
C LYS A 165 87.68 27.86 -17.54
N PRO A 166 87.53 27.31 -18.76
CA PRO A 166 87.39 28.11 -19.99
C PRO A 166 86.00 28.74 -20.23
N LYS A 167 86.01 29.84 -20.99
CA LYS A 167 84.86 30.70 -21.30
C LYS A 167 83.93 30.04 -22.34
N MET A 168 82.93 29.28 -21.90
CA MET A 168 81.97 28.57 -22.77
C MET A 168 81.16 29.49 -23.71
N ASN A 169 81.01 29.04 -24.96
CA ASN A 169 80.32 29.73 -26.06
C ASN A 169 78.81 29.97 -25.76
N LYS A 170 78.28 31.12 -26.23
CA LYS A 170 76.95 31.67 -25.86
C LYS A 170 75.80 30.71 -26.16
N TRP A 171 75.85 29.95 -27.26
CA TRP A 171 74.82 28.96 -27.60
C TRP A 171 74.80 27.75 -26.65
N LYS A 172 75.95 27.25 -26.18
CA LYS A 172 76.01 26.18 -25.18
C LYS A 172 75.50 26.64 -23.82
N LYS A 173 75.70 27.93 -23.45
CA LYS A 173 75.07 28.51 -22.25
C LYS A 173 73.55 28.62 -22.39
N ARG A 174 73.01 29.07 -23.54
CA ARG A 174 71.56 29.12 -23.78
C ARG A 174 70.93 27.72 -23.76
N GLY A 175 71.59 26.72 -24.35
CA GLY A 175 71.15 25.32 -24.28
C GLY A 175 71.14 24.76 -22.84
N LEU A 176 72.15 25.08 -22.03
CA LEU A 176 72.20 24.65 -20.63
C LEU A 176 71.16 25.36 -19.74
N ILE A 177 70.89 26.65 -19.98
CA ILE A 177 69.81 27.39 -19.31
C ILE A 177 68.44 26.82 -19.72
N ALA A 178 68.23 26.53 -21.00
CA ALA A 178 67.00 25.89 -21.47
C ALA A 178 66.80 24.49 -20.86
N LEU A 179 67.87 23.68 -20.75
CA LEU A 179 67.84 22.39 -20.06
C LEU A 179 67.41 22.54 -18.59
N VAL A 180 68.00 23.49 -17.87
CA VAL A 180 67.64 23.76 -16.46
C VAL A 180 66.19 24.24 -16.32
N ILE A 181 65.71 25.11 -17.21
CA ILE A 181 64.31 25.56 -17.22
C ILE A 181 63.36 24.38 -17.51
N CYS A 182 63.67 23.52 -18.47
CA CYS A 182 62.89 22.31 -18.74
C CYS A 182 62.90 21.32 -17.58
N LEU A 183 64.02 21.17 -16.86
CA LEU A 183 64.10 20.35 -15.66
C LEU A 183 63.25 20.93 -14.52
N VAL A 184 63.35 22.24 -14.24
CA VAL A 184 62.54 22.91 -13.21
C VAL A 184 61.04 22.82 -13.54
N ALA A 185 60.66 23.04 -14.81
CA ALA A 185 59.28 22.86 -15.27
C ALA A 185 58.82 21.39 -15.14
N GLY A 186 59.70 20.43 -15.43
CA GLY A 186 59.45 19.00 -15.24
C GLY A 186 59.25 18.62 -13.77
N PHE A 187 60.07 19.14 -12.86
CA PHE A 187 59.91 18.97 -11.42
C PHE A 187 58.63 19.62 -10.91
N ALA A 188 58.33 20.86 -11.31
CA ALA A 188 57.08 21.54 -10.93
C ALA A 188 55.85 20.76 -11.42
N GLY A 189 55.87 20.28 -12.67
CA GLY A 189 54.83 19.39 -13.22
C GLY A 189 54.73 18.05 -12.48
N PHE A 190 55.86 17.48 -12.05
CA PHE A 190 55.89 16.26 -11.25
C PHE A 190 55.32 16.44 -9.84
N PHE A 191 55.67 17.53 -9.14
CA PHE A 191 55.11 17.84 -7.82
C PHE A 191 53.61 18.17 -7.92
N TYR A 192 53.20 18.98 -8.91
CA TYR A 192 51.78 19.25 -9.18
C TYR A 192 51.00 17.98 -9.50
N GLY A 193 51.54 17.11 -10.37
CA GLY A 193 50.95 15.81 -10.68
C GLY A 193 50.86 14.90 -9.45
N SER A 194 51.93 14.80 -8.66
CA SER A 194 51.95 13.99 -7.43
C SER A 194 50.91 14.46 -6.41
N PHE A 195 50.73 15.77 -6.27
CA PHE A 195 49.65 16.34 -5.45
C PHE A 195 48.27 16.05 -6.06
N TYR A 196 48.07 16.34 -7.35
CA TYR A 196 46.80 16.16 -8.04
C TYR A 196 46.31 14.70 -8.05
N PHE A 197 47.21 13.73 -8.23
CA PHE A 197 46.92 12.30 -8.21
C PHE A 197 47.06 11.66 -6.82
N SER A 198 47.26 12.44 -5.75
CA SER A 198 47.28 11.93 -4.38
C SER A 198 45.91 11.36 -3.95
N ARG A 199 45.91 10.40 -3.03
CA ARG A 199 44.69 9.76 -2.47
C ARG A 199 43.67 10.80 -2.02
N GLU A 200 44.13 11.84 -1.33
CA GLU A 200 43.26 12.88 -0.76
C GLU A 200 42.64 13.80 -1.81
N GLN A 201 43.39 14.19 -2.84
CA GLN A 201 42.85 15.02 -3.93
C GLN A 201 41.88 14.21 -4.80
N VAL A 202 42.16 12.93 -5.06
CA VAL A 202 41.21 12.02 -5.72
C VAL A 202 39.93 11.85 -4.88
N ALA A 203 40.05 11.59 -3.58
CA ALA A 203 38.92 11.49 -2.66
C ALA A 203 38.05 12.76 -2.67
N THR A 204 38.68 13.94 -2.66
CA THR A 204 37.98 15.23 -2.67
C THR A 204 37.24 15.46 -4.00
N ARG A 205 37.83 15.07 -5.14
CA ARG A 205 37.15 15.11 -6.45
C ARG A 205 36.00 14.11 -6.55
N TYR A 206 36.17 12.88 -6.05
CA TYR A 206 35.10 11.89 -5.98
C TYR A 206 33.90 12.41 -5.18
N LEU A 207 34.11 12.97 -3.98
CA LEU A 207 33.02 13.50 -3.16
C LEU A 207 32.31 14.70 -3.79
N LYS A 208 32.98 15.44 -4.68
CA LYS A 208 32.34 16.46 -5.53
C LYS A 208 31.53 15.79 -6.65
N ALA A 209 32.05 14.75 -7.29
CA ALA A 209 31.39 14.00 -8.35
C ALA A 209 30.14 13.24 -7.89
N VAL A 210 30.14 12.64 -6.69
CA VAL A 210 28.96 11.96 -6.11
C VAL A 210 27.76 12.90 -5.90
N LYS A 211 28.02 14.19 -5.69
CA LYS A 211 26.99 15.26 -5.62
C LYS A 211 26.55 15.77 -7.00
N GLY A 212 27.29 15.42 -8.06
CA GLY A 212 27.00 15.75 -9.45
C GLY A 212 26.27 14.60 -10.15
N THR A 213 26.74 14.19 -11.32
CA THR A 213 26.15 13.06 -12.05
C THR A 213 26.67 11.71 -11.53
N VAL A 214 25.90 10.64 -11.77
CA VAL A 214 26.36 9.28 -11.46
C VAL A 214 27.56 8.92 -12.32
N GLU A 215 27.53 9.27 -13.60
CA GLU A 215 28.59 9.10 -14.57
C GLU A 215 29.92 9.72 -14.11
N ASP A 216 29.90 10.94 -13.56
CA ASP A 216 31.09 11.57 -12.98
C ASP A 216 31.65 10.75 -11.83
N SER A 217 30.79 10.25 -10.92
CA SER A 217 31.23 9.46 -9.77
C SER A 217 31.79 8.09 -10.16
N LEU A 218 31.18 7.41 -11.15
CA LEU A 218 31.65 6.11 -11.64
C LEU A 218 33.06 6.16 -12.23
N SER A 219 33.49 7.30 -12.77
CA SER A 219 34.86 7.48 -13.29
C SER A 219 35.96 7.32 -12.23
N TYR A 220 35.60 7.38 -10.94
CA TYR A 220 36.49 7.15 -9.81
C TYR A 220 36.26 5.80 -9.11
N GLU A 221 35.27 5.01 -9.53
CA GLU A 221 34.86 3.77 -8.87
C GLU A 221 35.31 2.53 -9.66
N VAL A 222 35.71 1.50 -8.92
CA VAL A 222 35.99 0.16 -9.45
C VAL A 222 35.31 -0.91 -8.61
N TRP A 223 35.01 -2.04 -9.24
CA TRP A 223 34.60 -3.24 -8.53
C TRP A 223 35.73 -3.77 -7.64
N SER A 224 35.42 -4.12 -6.38
CA SER A 224 36.44 -4.47 -5.39
C SER A 224 37.10 -5.82 -5.65
N ASP A 225 36.44 -6.72 -6.38
CA ASP A 225 36.90 -8.06 -6.75
C ASP A 225 37.80 -8.07 -8.00
N THR A 226 37.40 -7.37 -9.06
CA THR A 226 38.10 -7.36 -10.36
C THR A 226 39.02 -6.15 -10.56
N LYS A 227 38.87 -5.10 -9.74
CA LYS A 227 39.52 -3.78 -9.87
C LYS A 227 39.26 -3.07 -11.22
N LYS A 228 38.23 -3.49 -11.96
CA LYS A 228 37.81 -2.88 -13.23
C LYS A 228 36.85 -1.72 -12.97
N THR A 229 36.87 -0.73 -13.88
CA THR A 229 35.94 0.42 -13.88
C THR A 229 34.50 -0.03 -14.06
N ILE A 230 33.59 0.53 -13.27
CA ILE A 230 32.17 0.23 -13.32
C ILE A 230 31.54 0.90 -14.54
N SER A 231 30.84 0.14 -15.38
CA SER A 231 30.14 0.67 -16.56
C SER A 231 28.67 0.95 -16.25
N SER A 232 28.11 2.03 -16.82
CA SER A 232 26.65 2.28 -16.74
C SER A 232 25.80 1.13 -17.30
N LYS A 233 26.36 0.26 -18.15
CA LYS A 233 25.70 -0.96 -18.64
C LYS A 233 25.56 -2.06 -17.58
N GLU A 234 26.41 -2.06 -16.56
CA GLU A 234 26.37 -3.01 -15.43
C GLU A 234 25.35 -2.56 -14.37
N LEU A 235 24.86 -1.32 -14.45
CA LEU A 235 23.87 -0.73 -13.55
C LEU A 235 22.42 -0.96 -14.00
N THR A 236 22.14 -2.01 -14.79
CA THR A 236 20.84 -2.25 -15.44
C THR A 236 19.64 -2.05 -14.50
N TYR A 237 19.70 -2.58 -13.29
CA TYR A 237 18.60 -2.53 -12.32
C TYR A 237 18.74 -1.40 -11.28
N GLN A 238 19.75 -0.53 -11.38
CA GLN A 238 20.09 0.41 -10.32
C GLN A 238 19.67 1.85 -10.65
N SER A 239 18.97 2.52 -9.72
CA SER A 239 18.52 3.89 -9.89
C SER A 239 19.59 4.89 -9.44
N LYS A 240 19.75 5.98 -10.20
CA LYS A 240 20.75 7.04 -9.90
C LYS A 240 20.59 7.67 -8.51
N LYS A 241 19.38 7.63 -7.95
CA LYS A 241 19.03 8.19 -6.63
C LYS A 241 19.31 7.23 -5.46
N THR A 242 19.45 5.92 -5.70
CA THR A 242 19.42 4.89 -4.64
C THR A 242 20.75 4.18 -4.40
N MET A 243 21.79 4.49 -5.19
CA MET A 243 23.15 3.94 -5.05
C MET A 243 23.78 4.29 -3.69
N ALA A 244 24.21 3.29 -2.92
CA ALA A 244 24.87 3.43 -1.63
C ALA A 244 26.35 3.85 -1.78
N ARG A 245 26.58 5.11 -2.15
CA ARG A 245 27.91 5.72 -2.35
C ARG A 245 28.48 6.29 -1.05
N VAL A 246 29.81 6.27 -0.90
CA VAL A 246 30.49 6.83 0.28
C VAL A 246 30.58 8.35 0.16
N THR A 247 29.80 9.07 0.96
CA THR A 247 29.72 10.55 0.93
C THR A 247 30.61 11.26 1.95
N ASN A 248 31.35 10.52 2.78
CA ASN A 248 32.15 11.06 3.89
C ASN A 248 33.66 10.90 3.66
N LYS A 249 34.41 12.02 3.69
CA LYS A 249 35.87 12.03 3.46
C LYS A 249 36.67 11.22 4.49
N LYS A 250 36.27 11.22 5.77
CA LYS A 250 36.95 10.41 6.80
C LYS A 250 36.77 8.92 6.52
N GLN A 251 35.54 8.47 6.24
CA GLN A 251 35.26 7.07 5.91
C GLN A 251 35.97 6.59 4.64
N LEU A 252 36.08 7.46 3.63
CA LEU A 252 36.73 7.15 2.36
C LEU A 252 38.27 7.05 2.46
N LEU A 253 38.88 7.86 3.34
CA LEU A 253 40.32 7.83 3.63
C LEU A 253 40.70 6.82 4.71
N SER A 254 39.77 6.38 5.55
CA SER A 254 39.98 5.30 6.53
C SER A 254 39.85 3.92 5.88
N GLY A 255 40.78 3.02 6.21
CA GLY A 255 40.76 1.63 5.71
C GLY A 255 40.89 1.51 4.19
N ASP A 256 40.40 0.39 3.67
CA ASP A 256 40.67 -0.07 2.30
C ASP A 256 39.68 0.42 1.24
N LYS A 257 38.80 1.38 1.57
CA LYS A 257 37.78 1.91 0.64
C LYS A 257 38.33 2.67 -0.56
N MET A 258 39.64 2.93 -0.61
CA MET A 258 40.34 3.34 -1.83
C MET A 258 41.64 2.56 -2.00
N GLN A 259 41.97 2.17 -3.23
CA GLN A 259 43.23 1.49 -3.58
C GLN A 259 43.81 2.04 -4.89
N VAL A 260 45.11 1.79 -5.11
CA VAL A 260 45.79 2.10 -6.37
C VAL A 260 45.52 0.97 -7.37
N VAL A 261 44.84 1.29 -8.47
CA VAL A 261 44.42 0.32 -9.51
C VAL A 261 45.27 0.37 -10.77
N GLY A 262 46.30 1.23 -10.80
CA GLY A 262 47.19 1.40 -11.94
C GLY A 262 48.03 2.66 -11.84
N ARG A 263 48.49 3.17 -12.98
CA ARG A 263 49.23 4.44 -13.06
C ARG A 263 48.65 5.35 -14.14
N GLU A 264 48.62 6.64 -13.83
CA GLU A 264 48.27 7.71 -14.76
C GLU A 264 49.58 8.39 -15.23
N PHE A 265 49.68 8.71 -16.52
CA PHE A 265 50.91 9.24 -17.15
C PHE A 265 52.20 8.43 -16.81
N LEU A 266 52.09 7.10 -16.71
CA LEU A 266 53.15 6.13 -16.37
C LEU A 266 53.74 6.22 -14.94
N ILE A 267 53.67 7.38 -14.28
CA ILE A 267 54.40 7.65 -13.03
C ILE A 267 53.50 7.92 -11.81
N PHE A 268 52.30 8.44 -12.00
CA PHE A 268 51.42 8.81 -10.88
C PHE A 268 50.48 7.66 -10.48
N PRO A 269 50.18 7.45 -9.18
CA PRO A 269 49.28 6.40 -8.74
C PRO A 269 47.84 6.71 -9.15
N LYS A 270 47.16 5.76 -9.81
CA LYS A 270 45.73 5.87 -10.13
C LYS A 270 44.91 5.31 -8.96
N TRP A 271 44.48 6.19 -8.07
CA TRP A 271 43.56 5.83 -6.98
C TRP A 271 42.12 5.68 -7.49
N ALA A 272 41.42 4.66 -7.02
CA ALA A 272 40.00 4.46 -7.23
C ALA A 272 39.31 4.05 -5.92
N VAL A 273 38.01 4.33 -5.83
CA VAL A 273 37.11 3.92 -4.75
C VAL A 273 36.66 2.48 -5.01
N LEU A 274 36.70 1.63 -3.99
CA LEU A 274 36.25 0.24 -4.10
C LEU A 274 34.76 0.12 -3.79
N VAL A 275 34.01 -0.48 -4.73
CA VAL A 275 32.62 -0.88 -4.56
C VAL A 275 32.54 -2.40 -4.48
N ASP A 276 31.96 -2.91 -3.40
CA ASP A 276 31.81 -4.35 -3.18
C ASP A 276 30.55 -4.84 -3.92
N PRO A 277 30.67 -5.70 -4.97
CA PRO A 277 29.51 -6.19 -5.70
C PRO A 277 28.64 -7.11 -4.82
N VAL A 278 27.32 -7.10 -5.06
CA VAL A 278 26.35 -7.90 -4.30
C VAL A 278 25.50 -8.78 -5.21
N ASP A 279 25.25 -10.01 -4.75
CA ASP A 279 24.44 -10.99 -5.46
C ASP A 279 23.11 -11.18 -4.73
N ILE A 280 21.98 -11.09 -5.43
CA ILE A 280 20.66 -11.31 -4.81
C ILE A 280 19.89 -12.43 -5.50
N THR A 281 19.08 -13.14 -4.73
CA THR A 281 18.09 -14.07 -5.28
C THR A 281 16.70 -13.50 -5.04
N VAL A 282 15.97 -13.21 -6.12
CA VAL A 282 14.55 -12.85 -6.04
C VAL A 282 13.73 -14.14 -6.21
N THR A 283 12.76 -14.35 -5.32
CA THR A 283 11.91 -15.56 -5.28
C THR A 283 10.44 -15.16 -5.20
N THR A 284 9.56 -15.99 -5.73
CA THR A 284 8.10 -15.84 -5.63
C THR A 284 7.42 -17.20 -5.52
N ASN A 285 6.24 -17.23 -4.91
CA ASN A 285 5.39 -18.41 -4.77
C ASN A 285 4.36 -18.55 -5.91
N THR A 286 4.37 -17.66 -6.91
CA THR A 286 3.23 -17.47 -7.83
C THR A 286 3.65 -17.31 -9.29
N LYS A 287 2.94 -18.02 -10.18
CA LYS A 287 3.08 -17.93 -11.64
C LYS A 287 2.31 -16.74 -12.25
N ASP A 288 2.56 -16.46 -13.53
CA ASP A 288 1.90 -15.41 -14.34
C ASP A 288 2.14 -13.97 -13.84
N LEU A 289 3.23 -13.75 -13.11
CA LEU A 289 3.72 -12.44 -12.69
C LEU A 289 4.93 -12.00 -13.54
N THR A 290 5.05 -10.69 -13.73
CA THR A 290 6.28 -10.03 -14.17
C THR A 290 6.94 -9.38 -12.96
N VAL A 291 8.16 -9.80 -12.65
CA VAL A 291 8.95 -9.27 -11.53
C VAL A 291 9.96 -8.26 -12.08
N SER A 292 9.96 -7.07 -11.50
CA SER A 292 10.82 -5.95 -11.90
C SER A 292 11.60 -5.40 -10.71
N ALA A 293 12.71 -4.71 -11.00
CA ALA A 293 13.53 -4.00 -10.01
C ALA A 293 13.87 -2.61 -10.56
N ASN A 294 13.46 -1.55 -9.84
CA ASN A 294 13.55 -0.16 -10.29
C ASN A 294 13.01 0.01 -11.74
N ASP A 295 11.77 -0.48 -11.96
CA ASP A 295 11.03 -0.48 -13.23
C ASP A 295 11.63 -1.31 -14.38
N GLN A 296 12.74 -2.03 -14.16
CA GLN A 296 13.35 -2.92 -15.17
C GLN A 296 12.95 -4.38 -14.95
N GLU A 297 12.46 -5.05 -16.01
CA GLU A 297 12.03 -6.45 -15.97
C GLU A 297 13.21 -7.37 -15.60
N VAL A 298 13.05 -8.15 -14.52
CA VAL A 298 14.05 -9.10 -14.01
C VAL A 298 13.77 -10.51 -14.55
N PHE A 299 12.51 -10.96 -14.46
CA PHE A 299 12.02 -12.23 -14.99
C PHE A 299 10.48 -12.29 -14.97
N LYS A 300 9.92 -13.24 -15.73
CA LYS A 300 8.51 -13.64 -15.66
C LYS A 300 8.39 -15.02 -15.02
N THR A 301 7.32 -15.23 -14.28
CA THR A 301 7.10 -16.43 -13.47
C THR A 301 6.21 -17.41 -14.23
N SER A 302 6.68 -18.64 -14.40
CA SER A 302 5.95 -19.75 -15.01
C SER A 302 5.52 -20.79 -13.97
N GLY A 303 6.19 -20.86 -12.83
CA GLY A 303 5.93 -21.78 -11.71
C GLY A 303 5.71 -21.10 -10.36
N THR A 304 5.40 -21.91 -9.35
CA THR A 304 5.10 -21.49 -7.97
C THR A 304 6.31 -21.48 -7.03
N ASN A 305 7.52 -21.64 -7.56
CA ASN A 305 8.77 -21.58 -6.79
C ASN A 305 9.90 -20.94 -7.62
N ASP A 306 9.51 -20.04 -8.54
CA ASP A 306 10.45 -19.46 -9.49
C ASP A 306 11.41 -18.50 -8.79
N LYS A 307 12.68 -18.60 -9.19
CA LYS A 307 13.78 -17.84 -8.61
C LYS A 307 14.69 -17.30 -9.70
N LYS A 308 15.13 -16.06 -9.53
CA LYS A 308 16.13 -15.42 -10.38
C LYS A 308 17.27 -14.91 -9.52
N GLU A 309 18.47 -15.37 -9.85
CA GLU A 309 19.71 -14.85 -9.28
C GLU A 309 20.18 -13.67 -10.14
N LEU A 310 20.34 -12.50 -9.51
CA LEU A 310 20.95 -11.31 -10.10
C LEU A 310 22.33 -11.14 -9.47
N LYS A 311 23.37 -11.21 -10.29
CA LYS A 311 24.77 -11.17 -9.86
C LYS A 311 25.42 -9.83 -10.12
N HIS A 312 26.45 -9.54 -9.33
CA HIS A 312 27.34 -8.41 -9.54
C HIS A 312 26.59 -7.06 -9.56
N LEU A 313 25.58 -6.90 -8.70
CA LEU A 313 24.83 -5.66 -8.57
C LEU A 313 25.60 -4.63 -7.75
N TYR A 314 25.25 -3.36 -7.96
CA TYR A 314 25.81 -2.22 -7.25
C TYR A 314 25.03 -1.98 -5.93
N PRO A 315 25.66 -1.95 -4.74
CA PRO A 315 24.97 -1.73 -3.47
C PRO A 315 24.07 -0.50 -3.42
N GLY A 316 22.87 -0.62 -2.86
CA GLY A 316 21.89 0.47 -2.82
C GLY A 316 20.48 0.02 -2.50
N SER A 317 19.52 0.94 -2.60
CA SER A 317 18.09 0.62 -2.49
C SER A 317 17.52 0.20 -3.85
N TYR A 318 16.68 -0.82 -3.82
CA TYR A 318 15.98 -1.37 -4.98
C TYR A 318 14.49 -1.50 -4.66
N ALA A 319 13.66 -0.87 -5.49
CA ALA A 319 12.21 -1.06 -5.47
C ALA A 319 11.88 -2.30 -6.30
N PHE A 320 11.53 -3.41 -5.65
CA PHE A 320 11.04 -4.61 -6.34
C PHE A 320 9.54 -4.53 -6.51
N SER A 321 9.04 -4.85 -7.69
CA SER A 321 7.61 -5.01 -7.94
C SER A 321 7.31 -6.35 -8.59
N ALA A 322 6.13 -6.90 -8.31
CA ALA A 322 5.63 -8.10 -8.97
C ALA A 322 4.18 -7.84 -9.38
N VAL A 323 3.94 -7.79 -10.70
CA VAL A 323 2.67 -7.39 -11.29
C VAL A 323 2.20 -8.45 -12.28
N GLY A 324 0.92 -8.84 -12.20
CA GLY A 324 0.35 -9.82 -13.12
C GLY A 324 -1.10 -10.17 -12.80
N THR A 325 -1.64 -11.15 -13.50
CA THR A 325 -3.05 -11.54 -13.39
C THR A 325 -3.17 -12.99 -12.94
N VAL A 326 -3.38 -13.19 -11.64
CA VAL A 326 -3.37 -14.50 -10.98
C VAL A 326 -4.79 -14.94 -10.73
N SER A 327 -5.20 -16.09 -11.29
CA SER A 327 -6.61 -16.55 -11.24
C SER A 327 -7.62 -15.47 -11.71
N GLY A 328 -7.19 -14.56 -12.60
CA GLY A 328 -8.00 -13.43 -13.08
C GLY A 328 -8.16 -12.26 -12.09
N GLN A 329 -7.45 -12.26 -10.96
CA GLN A 329 -7.28 -11.08 -10.10
C GLN A 329 -6.01 -10.33 -10.49
N SER A 330 -6.09 -9.00 -10.57
CA SER A 330 -4.91 -8.15 -10.82
C SER A 330 -4.10 -8.03 -9.54
N ILE A 331 -2.88 -8.56 -9.54
CA ILE A 331 -1.96 -8.53 -8.41
C ILE A 331 -0.90 -7.47 -8.68
N SER A 332 -0.64 -6.63 -7.68
CA SER A 332 0.46 -5.66 -7.65
C SER A 332 1.09 -5.69 -6.27
N LEU A 333 2.31 -6.22 -6.19
CA LEU A 333 3.15 -6.21 -4.98
C LEU A 333 4.31 -5.24 -5.19
N SER A 334 4.70 -4.52 -4.15
CA SER A 334 5.87 -3.66 -4.14
C SER A 334 6.64 -3.81 -2.82
N GLN A 335 7.97 -3.84 -2.90
CA GLN A 335 8.86 -3.91 -1.74
C GLN A 335 10.16 -3.12 -1.99
N ASP A 336 10.39 -2.08 -1.20
CA ASP A 336 11.69 -1.39 -1.15
C ASP A 336 12.68 -2.17 -0.28
N VAL A 337 13.85 -2.47 -0.84
CA VAL A 337 14.89 -3.26 -0.17
C VAL A 337 16.24 -2.57 -0.28
N VAL A 338 16.89 -2.31 0.86
CA VAL A 338 18.28 -1.88 0.92
C VAL A 338 19.19 -3.10 0.83
N ILE A 339 20.06 -3.13 -0.18
CA ILE A 339 20.98 -4.24 -0.47
C ILE A 339 22.42 -3.73 -0.33
N THR A 340 23.07 -4.12 0.78
CA THR A 340 24.51 -3.87 1.05
C THR A 340 25.33 -5.15 1.19
N ARG A 341 24.67 -6.30 1.09
CA ARG A 341 25.25 -7.65 1.12
C ARG A 341 24.33 -8.60 0.36
N SER A 342 24.85 -9.75 -0.04
CA SER A 342 24.05 -10.78 -0.73
C SER A 342 22.90 -11.29 0.15
N GLN A 343 21.68 -11.35 -0.41
CA GLN A 343 20.47 -11.73 0.31
C GLN A 343 19.34 -12.21 -0.62
N THR A 344 18.27 -12.77 -0.04
CA THR A 344 17.08 -13.23 -0.76
C THR A 344 15.92 -12.27 -0.56
N VAL A 345 15.29 -11.84 -1.65
CA VAL A 345 14.05 -11.04 -1.67
C VAL A 345 12.87 -11.97 -2.00
N LYS A 346 11.78 -11.86 -1.23
CA LYS A 346 10.60 -12.75 -1.35
C LYS A 346 9.37 -11.95 -1.80
N MET A 347 9.10 -11.98 -3.10
CA MET A 347 7.92 -11.37 -3.72
C MET A 347 6.76 -12.36 -3.73
N ASN A 348 6.27 -12.72 -2.54
CA ASN A 348 5.21 -13.72 -2.38
C ASN A 348 3.81 -13.09 -2.39
N VAL A 349 2.89 -13.67 -3.18
CA VAL A 349 1.47 -13.34 -3.14
C VAL A 349 0.83 -14.07 -1.95
N GLN A 350 0.02 -13.34 -1.18
CA GLN A 350 -0.80 -13.95 -0.14
C GLN A 350 -2.02 -14.62 -0.77
N TYR A 351 -2.36 -15.80 -0.26
CA TYR A 351 -3.55 -16.54 -0.66
C TYR A 351 -4.46 -16.73 0.55
N VAL A 352 -5.78 -16.69 0.32
CA VAL A 352 -6.80 -16.97 1.32
C VAL A 352 -7.86 -17.92 0.74
N SER A 353 -8.35 -18.80 1.57
CA SER A 353 -9.54 -19.62 1.35
C SER A 353 -10.57 -19.22 2.41
N PHE A 354 -11.85 -19.15 2.06
CA PHE A 354 -12.91 -18.76 2.99
C PHE A 354 -14.25 -19.33 2.52
N SER A 355 -15.16 -19.53 3.47
CA SER A 355 -16.57 -19.81 3.16
C SER A 355 -17.40 -18.53 3.25
N VAL A 356 -18.53 -18.53 2.53
CA VAL A 356 -19.54 -17.47 2.55
C VAL A 356 -20.88 -18.10 2.85
N SER A 357 -21.64 -17.46 3.74
CA SER A 357 -23.06 -17.67 3.95
C SER A 357 -23.81 -16.37 3.68
N SER A 358 -25.01 -16.47 3.10
CA SER A 358 -25.84 -15.33 2.72
C SER A 358 -27.32 -15.72 2.70
N ASN A 359 -28.20 -14.80 3.08
CA ASN A 359 -29.63 -14.93 2.83
C ASN A 359 -30.03 -14.91 1.33
N ILE A 360 -29.10 -14.59 0.42
CA ILE A 360 -29.29 -14.69 -1.04
C ILE A 360 -28.95 -16.12 -1.49
N SER A 361 -29.96 -16.96 -1.71
CA SER A 361 -29.77 -18.41 -1.91
C SER A 361 -28.98 -18.81 -3.17
N ASP A 362 -29.18 -18.12 -4.30
CA ASP A 362 -28.67 -18.47 -5.63
C ASP A 362 -27.97 -17.29 -6.34
N GLY A 363 -27.16 -16.54 -5.59
CA GLY A 363 -26.37 -15.41 -6.10
C GLY A 363 -24.99 -15.78 -6.68
N ASP A 364 -24.29 -14.78 -7.20
CA ASP A 364 -22.88 -14.87 -7.59
C ASP A 364 -21.98 -14.18 -6.55
N LEU A 365 -20.85 -14.81 -6.21
CA LEU A 365 -19.86 -14.27 -5.29
C LEU A 365 -18.77 -13.53 -6.07
N TYR A 366 -18.50 -12.29 -5.69
CA TYR A 366 -17.53 -11.41 -6.33
C TYR A 366 -16.39 -11.03 -5.38
N VAL A 367 -15.21 -10.81 -5.96
CA VAL A 367 -14.07 -10.12 -5.34
C VAL A 367 -13.63 -9.03 -6.31
N GLY A 368 -13.85 -7.77 -5.92
CA GLY A 368 -13.80 -6.64 -6.84
C GLY A 368 -14.79 -6.81 -7.99
N ALA A 369 -14.41 -6.45 -9.21
CA ALA A 369 -15.26 -6.61 -10.39
C ALA A 369 -15.40 -8.07 -10.88
N LYS A 370 -14.69 -9.03 -10.28
CA LYS A 370 -14.62 -10.41 -10.78
C LYS A 370 -15.47 -11.38 -9.97
N LYS A 371 -16.32 -12.16 -10.67
CA LYS A 371 -16.95 -13.37 -10.14
C LYS A 371 -15.90 -14.42 -9.77
N VAL A 372 -15.95 -14.90 -8.53
CA VAL A 372 -15.08 -15.96 -7.98
C VAL A 372 -15.84 -17.24 -7.62
N GLY A 373 -17.16 -17.18 -7.48
CA GLY A 373 -18.02 -18.35 -7.24
C GLY A 373 -19.49 -18.07 -7.53
N SER A 374 -20.33 -19.07 -7.32
CA SER A 374 -21.80 -18.96 -7.23
C SER A 374 -22.24 -19.61 -5.93
N LEU A 375 -23.33 -19.12 -5.36
CA LEU A 375 -23.93 -19.66 -4.15
C LEU A 375 -24.86 -20.82 -4.50
N VAL A 376 -24.94 -21.78 -3.59
CA VAL A 376 -25.93 -22.86 -3.58
C VAL A 376 -26.54 -22.87 -2.19
N ASP A 377 -27.86 -22.70 -2.10
CA ASP A 377 -28.62 -22.62 -0.85
C ASP A 377 -28.05 -21.59 0.16
N GLY A 378 -27.51 -20.49 -0.36
CA GLY A 378 -26.92 -19.39 0.43
C GLY A 378 -25.44 -19.56 0.73
N GLU A 379 -24.84 -20.71 0.41
CA GLU A 379 -23.45 -21.04 0.73
C GLU A 379 -22.52 -21.02 -0.49
N ALA A 380 -21.28 -20.59 -0.31
CA ALA A 380 -20.20 -20.72 -1.29
C ALA A 380 -18.85 -20.95 -0.61
N GLU A 381 -17.95 -21.68 -1.27
CA GLU A 381 -16.58 -21.91 -0.81
C GLU A 381 -15.57 -21.37 -1.82
N VAL A 382 -14.65 -20.53 -1.36
CA VAL A 382 -13.55 -19.97 -2.15
C VAL A 382 -12.24 -20.59 -1.67
N LYS A 383 -11.47 -21.17 -2.60
CA LYS A 383 -10.18 -21.83 -2.32
C LYS A 383 -9.03 -21.12 -3.01
N ASN A 384 -7.96 -20.85 -2.26
CA ASN A 384 -6.69 -20.36 -2.79
C ASN A 384 -6.84 -19.10 -3.68
N LEU A 385 -7.61 -18.12 -3.20
CA LEU A 385 -7.77 -16.82 -3.85
C LEU A 385 -6.55 -15.95 -3.57
N ALA A 386 -5.94 -15.39 -4.62
CA ALA A 386 -4.87 -14.41 -4.47
C ALA A 386 -5.42 -13.08 -3.92
N VAL A 387 -4.82 -12.58 -2.84
CA VAL A 387 -5.25 -11.33 -2.16
C VAL A 387 -4.83 -10.12 -3.00
N ALA A 388 -5.83 -9.47 -3.62
CA ALA A 388 -5.65 -8.29 -4.47
C ALA A 388 -5.93 -6.98 -3.69
N GLY A 389 -5.13 -6.71 -2.66
CA GLY A 389 -5.18 -5.45 -1.92
C GLY A 389 -6.54 -5.15 -1.27
N ASP A 390 -7.16 -4.03 -1.63
CA ASP A 390 -8.41 -3.49 -1.07
C ASP A 390 -9.69 -4.02 -1.77
N ALA A 391 -9.57 -4.96 -2.71
CA ALA A 391 -10.72 -5.51 -3.43
C ALA A 391 -11.80 -6.05 -2.47
N LEU A 392 -13.06 -5.62 -2.68
CA LEU A 392 -14.19 -5.96 -1.82
C LEU A 392 -14.85 -7.28 -2.21
N VAL A 393 -15.19 -8.09 -1.22
CA VAL A 393 -15.94 -9.35 -1.34
C VAL A 393 -17.41 -9.09 -1.05
N TYR A 394 -18.29 -9.49 -1.97
CA TYR A 394 -19.73 -9.28 -1.87
C TYR A 394 -20.52 -10.32 -2.69
N VAL A 395 -21.76 -10.57 -2.30
CA VAL A 395 -22.70 -11.45 -3.02
C VAL A 395 -23.64 -10.59 -3.86
N LYS A 396 -23.92 -10.97 -5.11
CA LYS A 396 -24.87 -10.29 -5.99
C LYS A 396 -25.67 -11.28 -6.84
N LYS A 397 -27.00 -11.19 -6.80
CA LYS A 397 -27.90 -11.86 -7.74
C LYS A 397 -28.42 -10.85 -8.77
N THR A 398 -28.36 -11.21 -10.05
CA THR A 398 -28.88 -10.39 -11.15
C THR A 398 -30.00 -11.17 -11.86
N PHE A 399 -31.15 -10.54 -12.05
CA PHE A 399 -32.36 -11.17 -12.61
C PHE A 399 -32.49 -10.94 -14.12
N GLN A 400 -33.45 -11.60 -14.76
CA GLN A 400 -33.66 -11.51 -16.23
C GLN A 400 -34.02 -10.10 -16.71
N ASP A 401 -34.72 -9.33 -15.87
CA ASP A 401 -35.06 -7.92 -16.10
C ASP A 401 -33.87 -6.95 -15.89
N LYS A 402 -32.68 -7.49 -15.59
CA LYS A 402 -31.43 -6.78 -15.24
C LYS A 402 -31.48 -6.05 -13.89
N SER A 403 -32.54 -6.20 -13.11
CA SER A 403 -32.54 -5.79 -11.70
C SER A 403 -31.55 -6.65 -10.91
N SER A 404 -31.17 -6.20 -9.71
CA SER A 404 -30.29 -6.99 -8.84
C SER A 404 -30.53 -6.74 -7.35
N ILE A 405 -30.18 -7.75 -6.57
CA ILE A 405 -29.94 -7.65 -5.13
C ILE A 405 -28.47 -7.95 -4.86
N GLN A 406 -27.92 -7.33 -3.82
CA GLN A 406 -26.52 -7.44 -3.44
C GLN A 406 -26.46 -7.42 -1.91
N SER A 407 -25.46 -8.08 -1.32
CA SER A 407 -25.16 -7.94 0.09
C SER A 407 -24.89 -6.48 0.45
N ASP A 408 -25.44 -6.04 1.59
CA ASP A 408 -25.28 -4.67 2.07
C ASP A 408 -23.88 -4.50 2.67
N ASN A 409 -23.43 -5.53 3.37
CA ASN A 409 -22.06 -5.66 3.87
C ASN A 409 -21.13 -6.11 2.74
N GLN A 410 -19.92 -5.54 2.73
CA GLN A 410 -18.83 -5.90 1.83
C GLN A 410 -17.54 -5.98 2.65
N VAL A 411 -16.72 -7.01 2.42
CA VAL A 411 -15.52 -7.30 3.22
C VAL A 411 -14.27 -7.12 2.37
N ALA A 412 -13.29 -6.32 2.82
CA ALA A 412 -12.03 -6.19 2.07
C ALA A 412 -11.23 -7.50 2.09
N VAL A 413 -10.78 -7.97 0.92
CA VAL A 413 -10.10 -9.28 0.78
C VAL A 413 -8.81 -9.37 1.62
N SER A 414 -8.11 -8.25 1.80
CA SER A 414 -6.94 -8.13 2.68
C SER A 414 -7.23 -8.23 4.19
N SER A 415 -8.51 -8.16 4.59
CA SER A 415 -8.93 -8.33 5.99
C SER A 415 -9.41 -9.75 6.33
N ILE A 416 -9.51 -10.63 5.33
CA ILE A 416 -9.93 -12.03 5.47
C ILE A 416 -8.75 -12.90 5.92
N THR A 417 -9.00 -13.79 6.86
CA THR A 417 -8.07 -14.82 7.33
C THR A 417 -8.29 -16.13 6.54
N ASP A 418 -7.22 -16.90 6.32
CA ASP A 418 -7.35 -18.23 5.69
C ASP A 418 -8.15 -19.18 6.58
N GLY A 419 -9.23 -19.75 6.02
CA GLY A 419 -10.23 -20.55 6.72
C GLY A 419 -11.39 -19.76 7.35
N GLU A 420 -11.49 -18.44 7.16
CA GLU A 420 -12.57 -17.62 7.73
C GLU A 420 -13.94 -17.91 7.08
N SER A 421 -15.02 -17.67 7.82
CA SER A 421 -16.40 -17.74 7.33
C SER A 421 -17.02 -16.36 7.35
N LEU A 422 -17.52 -15.90 6.20
CA LEU A 422 -18.11 -14.57 6.03
C LEU A 422 -19.64 -14.66 5.92
N THR A 423 -20.34 -13.75 6.59
CA THR A 423 -21.78 -13.56 6.40
C THR A 423 -22.02 -12.32 5.54
N LEU A 424 -22.62 -12.50 4.36
CA LEU A 424 -22.81 -11.47 3.32
C LEU A 424 -24.30 -11.32 2.97
N ASP A 425 -25.09 -10.85 3.92
CA ASP A 425 -26.54 -10.67 3.79
C ASP A 425 -26.94 -9.34 3.14
N THR A 426 -28.18 -9.28 2.64
CA THR A 426 -28.90 -8.04 2.34
C THR A 426 -30.04 -7.80 3.34
N SER A 427 -30.28 -6.53 3.72
CA SER A 427 -31.46 -6.14 4.51
C SER A 427 -32.75 -6.06 3.69
N LYS A 428 -32.69 -6.35 2.38
CA LYS A 428 -33.88 -6.55 1.57
C LYS A 428 -34.61 -7.81 2.03
N GLU A 429 -35.92 -7.69 2.09
CA GLU A 429 -36.84 -8.75 2.49
C GLU A 429 -36.91 -9.80 1.38
N ILE A 430 -36.51 -11.03 1.71
CA ILE A 430 -36.54 -12.19 0.82
C ILE A 430 -37.67 -13.09 1.32
N LEU A 431 -38.61 -13.42 0.42
CA LEU A 431 -39.73 -14.29 0.74
C LEU A 431 -39.20 -15.70 1.07
N ASP A 432 -39.30 -16.09 2.33
CA ASP A 432 -39.03 -17.45 2.78
C ASP A 432 -40.22 -18.39 2.51
N ARG A 433 -40.01 -19.70 2.73
CA ARG A 433 -41.02 -20.73 2.48
C ARG A 433 -42.23 -20.60 3.40
N ASP A 434 -42.00 -20.34 4.69
CA ASP A 434 -43.05 -20.39 5.71
C ASP A 434 -43.96 -19.17 5.57
N THR A 435 -43.39 -17.99 5.31
CA THR A 435 -44.12 -16.77 4.96
C THR A 435 -44.92 -16.91 3.64
N ALA A 436 -44.39 -17.66 2.66
CA ALA A 436 -45.13 -17.98 1.44
C ALA A 436 -46.27 -18.98 1.69
N ASP A 437 -46.08 -19.96 2.58
CA ASP A 437 -47.08 -20.95 2.95
C ASP A 437 -48.26 -20.32 3.68
N ASP A 438 -47.98 -19.44 4.64
CA ASP A 438 -48.96 -18.57 5.30
C ASP A 438 -49.78 -17.75 4.28
N LEU A 439 -49.12 -17.14 3.28
CA LEU A 439 -49.79 -16.34 2.24
C LEU A 439 -50.76 -17.19 1.41
N VAL A 440 -50.31 -18.37 0.96
CA VAL A 440 -51.11 -19.25 0.10
C VAL A 440 -52.23 -19.92 0.90
N THR A 441 -51.98 -20.30 2.15
CA THR A 441 -53.01 -20.83 3.06
C THR A 441 -54.13 -19.81 3.27
N VAL A 442 -53.81 -18.56 3.60
CA VAL A 442 -54.81 -17.50 3.74
C VAL A 442 -55.52 -17.19 2.40
N ALA A 443 -54.83 -17.30 1.27
CA ALA A 443 -55.44 -17.19 -0.06
C ALA A 443 -56.52 -18.26 -0.29
N TYR A 444 -56.27 -19.51 0.11
CA TYR A 444 -57.26 -20.58 0.05
C TYR A 444 -58.39 -20.41 1.06
N SER A 445 -58.14 -19.95 2.30
CA SER A 445 -59.23 -19.65 3.25
C SER A 445 -60.17 -18.53 2.76
N LYS A 446 -59.70 -17.59 1.93
CA LYS A 446 -60.58 -16.64 1.24
C LYS A 446 -61.45 -17.34 0.19
N LEU A 447 -60.89 -18.29 -0.56
CA LEU A 447 -61.61 -19.03 -1.59
C LEU A 447 -62.61 -20.04 -1.01
N GLU A 448 -62.28 -20.66 0.12
CA GLU A 448 -63.16 -21.49 0.96
C GLU A 448 -64.36 -20.67 1.45
N SER A 449 -64.13 -19.47 2.00
CA SER A 449 -65.20 -18.52 2.35
C SER A 449 -66.07 -18.09 1.15
N TYR A 450 -65.57 -18.14 -0.08
CA TYR A 450 -66.42 -17.93 -1.26
C TYR A 450 -67.22 -19.20 -1.61
N ALA A 451 -66.64 -20.40 -1.45
CA ALA A 451 -67.31 -21.67 -1.70
C ALA A 451 -68.49 -21.93 -0.74
N ASP A 452 -68.37 -21.54 0.52
CA ASP A 452 -69.40 -21.73 1.55
C ASP A 452 -70.60 -20.77 1.42
N TYR A 453 -70.34 -19.51 1.06
CA TYR A 453 -71.34 -18.42 1.15
C TYR A 453 -71.75 -17.83 -0.20
N GLU A 454 -71.06 -18.16 -1.30
CA GLU A 454 -71.20 -17.55 -2.64
C GLU A 454 -71.01 -16.01 -2.69
N GLU A 455 -70.60 -15.39 -1.58
CA GLU A 455 -70.35 -13.96 -1.44
C GLU A 455 -68.86 -13.61 -1.60
N THR A 456 -68.55 -12.43 -2.14
CA THR A 456 -67.16 -11.98 -2.29
C THR A 456 -66.53 -11.69 -0.92
N PRO A 457 -65.44 -12.38 -0.52
CA PRO A 457 -64.84 -12.20 0.80
C PRO A 457 -64.29 -10.78 1.03
N ASN A 458 -64.33 -10.33 2.29
CA ASN A 458 -63.68 -9.09 2.71
C ASN A 458 -62.15 -9.24 2.77
N GLY A 459 -61.42 -8.15 2.50
CA GLY A 459 -59.95 -8.11 2.61
C GLY A 459 -59.19 -8.84 1.49
N LEU A 460 -59.81 -9.08 0.32
CA LEU A 460 -59.11 -9.72 -0.81
C LEU A 460 -57.87 -8.94 -1.27
N THR A 461 -57.86 -7.61 -1.15
CA THR A 461 -56.71 -6.75 -1.49
C THR A 461 -55.49 -6.97 -0.62
N ASP A 462 -55.65 -7.59 0.55
CA ASP A 462 -54.55 -7.86 1.47
C ASP A 462 -53.73 -9.07 1.05
N VAL A 463 -54.31 -9.94 0.21
CA VAL A 463 -53.74 -11.21 -0.26
C VAL A 463 -53.51 -11.21 -1.78
N PHE A 464 -54.42 -10.61 -2.53
CA PHE A 464 -54.45 -10.63 -4.00
C PHE A 464 -54.31 -9.22 -4.57
N LYS A 465 -53.34 -9.00 -5.47
CA LYS A 465 -53.20 -7.71 -6.18
C LYS A 465 -54.47 -7.46 -7.02
N ASN A 466 -55.10 -6.30 -6.81
CA ASN A 466 -56.41 -5.93 -7.37
C ASN A 466 -57.62 -6.74 -6.84
N GLY A 467 -57.48 -7.44 -5.71
CA GLY A 467 -58.58 -8.10 -5.00
C GLY A 467 -59.32 -9.12 -5.88
N ASN A 468 -60.64 -8.96 -6.04
CA ASN A 468 -61.47 -9.90 -6.81
C ASN A 468 -61.21 -9.89 -8.33
N GLN A 469 -60.42 -8.95 -8.85
CA GLN A 469 -59.96 -8.93 -10.24
C GLN A 469 -58.62 -9.67 -10.44
N ASN A 470 -58.05 -10.22 -9.38
CA ASN A 470 -56.82 -10.97 -9.45
C ASN A 470 -57.02 -12.30 -10.19
N LYS A 471 -56.12 -12.63 -11.12
CA LYS A 471 -56.34 -13.78 -11.99
C LYS A 471 -56.28 -15.12 -11.24
N PHE A 472 -55.42 -15.27 -10.22
CA PHE A 472 -55.45 -16.45 -9.35
C PHE A 472 -56.82 -16.64 -8.70
N TYR A 473 -57.33 -15.58 -8.06
CA TYR A 473 -58.64 -15.61 -7.40
C TYR A 473 -59.76 -15.95 -8.39
N THR A 474 -59.80 -15.30 -9.57
CA THR A 474 -60.85 -15.57 -10.56
C THR A 474 -60.78 -16.98 -11.15
N ASP A 475 -59.57 -17.54 -11.32
CA ASP A 475 -59.40 -18.89 -11.90
C ASP A 475 -59.84 -19.99 -10.91
N VAL A 476 -59.52 -19.86 -9.62
CA VAL A 476 -60.03 -20.80 -8.60
C VAL A 476 -61.52 -20.58 -8.34
N LYS A 477 -62.00 -19.34 -8.30
CA LYS A 477 -63.44 -19.03 -8.21
C LYS A 477 -64.22 -19.67 -9.37
N ALA A 478 -63.72 -19.61 -10.60
CA ALA A 478 -64.35 -20.27 -11.75
C ALA A 478 -64.33 -21.81 -11.62
N THR A 479 -63.34 -22.39 -10.93
CA THR A 479 -63.29 -23.82 -10.62
C THR A 479 -64.34 -24.20 -9.57
N ILE A 480 -64.56 -23.36 -8.54
CA ILE A 480 -65.66 -23.50 -7.58
C ILE A 480 -66.99 -23.44 -8.34
N ASP A 481 -67.27 -22.33 -9.02
CA ASP A 481 -68.52 -22.08 -9.76
C ASP A 481 -68.85 -23.24 -10.73
N SER A 482 -67.87 -23.69 -11.53
CA SER A 482 -68.09 -24.73 -12.55
C SER A 482 -68.36 -26.14 -11.98
N ASN A 483 -68.02 -26.39 -10.72
CA ASN A 483 -68.27 -27.68 -10.05
C ASN A 483 -69.48 -27.64 -9.11
N THR A 484 -69.83 -26.49 -8.53
CA THR A 484 -70.96 -26.36 -7.58
C THR A 484 -72.25 -25.84 -8.22
N THR A 485 -72.19 -24.85 -9.12
CA THR A 485 -73.39 -24.22 -9.72
C THR A 485 -73.49 -24.41 -11.24
N GLY A 486 -72.35 -24.55 -11.93
CA GLY A 486 -72.25 -24.68 -13.40
C GLY A 486 -72.05 -26.09 -13.94
N ALA A 487 -72.13 -27.13 -13.09
CA ALA A 487 -71.82 -28.50 -13.48
C ALA A 487 -72.86 -29.11 -14.44
N LYS A 488 -72.40 -29.73 -15.54
CA LYS A 488 -73.30 -30.24 -16.61
C LYS A 488 -74.13 -31.47 -16.24
N ASN A 489 -73.63 -32.33 -15.35
CA ASN A 489 -74.23 -33.63 -15.04
C ASN A 489 -74.78 -33.66 -13.61
N ARG A 490 -73.92 -33.36 -12.65
CA ARG A 490 -74.23 -33.24 -11.23
C ARG A 490 -73.25 -32.26 -10.61
N SER A 491 -73.77 -31.29 -9.87
CA SER A 491 -73.00 -30.41 -8.99
C SER A 491 -72.43 -31.16 -7.78
N ALA A 492 -71.22 -30.79 -7.38
CA ALA A 492 -70.78 -31.03 -6.01
C ALA A 492 -71.64 -30.20 -5.06
N ASP A 493 -72.04 -30.81 -3.94
CA ASP A 493 -72.83 -30.18 -2.88
C ASP A 493 -71.95 -29.21 -2.05
N TYR A 494 -70.63 -29.40 -2.04
CA TYR A 494 -69.62 -28.45 -1.56
C TYR A 494 -68.26 -28.71 -2.22
N ILE A 495 -67.35 -27.73 -2.13
CA ILE A 495 -65.92 -27.87 -2.44
C ILE A 495 -65.09 -27.32 -1.27
N ASP A 496 -64.11 -28.09 -0.82
CA ASP A 496 -63.23 -27.80 0.32
C ASP A 496 -61.76 -27.87 -0.10
N PHE A 497 -60.89 -27.11 0.58
CA PHE A 497 -59.47 -26.96 0.29
C PHE A 497 -58.62 -27.32 1.53
N SER A 498 -57.80 -28.35 1.41
CA SER A 498 -56.95 -28.86 2.49
C SER A 498 -55.51 -29.13 2.02
N ASP A 499 -54.61 -29.44 2.96
CA ASP A 499 -53.21 -29.80 2.69
C ASP A 499 -52.49 -28.84 1.71
N VAL A 500 -52.66 -27.53 1.93
CA VAL A 500 -51.81 -26.50 1.31
C VAL A 500 -50.37 -26.70 1.81
N ASP A 501 -49.42 -26.80 0.89
CA ASP A 501 -48.00 -26.99 1.18
C ASP A 501 -47.14 -26.33 0.09
N VAL A 502 -46.45 -25.24 0.42
CA VAL A 502 -45.46 -24.61 -0.45
C VAL A 502 -44.22 -25.49 -0.55
N THR A 503 -44.00 -26.01 -1.75
CA THR A 503 -42.88 -26.92 -2.05
C THR A 503 -41.60 -26.18 -2.44
N LYS A 504 -41.71 -24.97 -3.00
CA LYS A 504 -40.57 -24.18 -3.46
C LYS A 504 -40.91 -22.69 -3.56
N VAL A 505 -39.97 -21.84 -3.18
CA VAL A 505 -39.98 -20.40 -3.49
C VAL A 505 -38.75 -20.09 -4.35
N THR A 506 -38.94 -19.41 -5.48
CA THR A 506 -37.86 -18.98 -6.39
C THR A 506 -37.97 -17.48 -6.64
N GLN A 507 -37.00 -16.68 -6.21
CA GLN A 507 -36.98 -15.24 -6.52
C GLN A 507 -36.63 -15.03 -8.01
N VAL A 508 -37.57 -14.48 -8.78
CA VAL A 508 -37.47 -14.29 -10.24
C VAL A 508 -37.20 -12.85 -10.67
N GLY A 509 -37.43 -11.89 -9.77
CA GLY A 509 -37.06 -10.48 -9.91
C GLY A 509 -36.79 -9.86 -8.54
N LYS A 510 -36.26 -8.64 -8.49
CA LYS A 510 -35.89 -7.95 -7.22
C LYS A 510 -36.97 -8.05 -6.14
N ASP A 511 -38.23 -7.80 -6.50
CA ASP A 511 -39.37 -7.77 -5.59
C ASP A 511 -40.46 -8.80 -6.00
N SER A 512 -40.08 -9.86 -6.73
CA SER A 512 -41.01 -10.85 -7.31
C SER A 512 -40.51 -12.29 -7.27
N TYR A 513 -41.44 -13.21 -6.98
CA TYR A 513 -41.20 -14.59 -6.61
C TYR A 513 -42.16 -15.52 -7.35
N GLN A 514 -41.67 -16.67 -7.76
CA GLN A 514 -42.48 -17.82 -8.17
C GLN A 514 -42.62 -18.75 -6.97
N VAL A 515 -43.85 -19.08 -6.59
CA VAL A 515 -44.16 -19.99 -5.48
C VAL A 515 -44.84 -21.22 -6.05
N ASP A 516 -44.22 -22.39 -5.87
CA ASP A 516 -44.73 -23.69 -6.33
C ASP A 516 -45.27 -24.45 -5.11
N PHE A 517 -46.53 -24.89 -5.16
CA PHE A 517 -47.22 -25.47 -4.00
C PHE A 517 -48.15 -26.63 -4.39
N THR A 518 -48.56 -27.42 -3.39
CA THR A 518 -49.63 -28.41 -3.54
C THR A 518 -50.84 -28.08 -2.67
N VAL A 519 -52.00 -28.61 -3.05
CA VAL A 519 -53.29 -28.43 -2.35
C VAL A 519 -54.21 -29.59 -2.70
N VAL A 520 -55.09 -29.98 -1.78
CA VAL A 520 -56.10 -31.03 -1.96
C VAL A 520 -57.48 -30.39 -2.10
N TYR A 521 -58.13 -30.61 -3.25
CA TYR A 521 -59.51 -30.20 -3.50
C TYR A 521 -60.44 -31.37 -3.16
N THR A 522 -61.38 -31.18 -2.24
CA THR A 522 -62.40 -32.18 -1.86
C THR A 522 -63.76 -31.74 -2.40
N PHE A 523 -64.27 -32.45 -3.40
CA PHE A 523 -65.63 -32.28 -3.93
C PHE A 523 -66.58 -33.24 -3.19
N GLY A 524 -67.58 -32.68 -2.50
CA GLY A 524 -68.54 -33.45 -1.72
C GLY A 524 -69.84 -33.76 -2.49
N TYR A 525 -70.37 -34.96 -2.30
CA TYR A 525 -71.62 -35.40 -2.91
C TYR A 525 -72.54 -36.05 -1.86
N SER A 526 -73.60 -35.34 -1.47
CA SER A 526 -74.60 -35.78 -0.49
C SER A 526 -75.66 -36.68 -1.13
N TYR A 527 -76.21 -37.63 -0.38
CA TYR A 527 -77.34 -38.44 -0.86
C TYR A 527 -78.64 -37.61 -0.83
N SER A 528 -79.39 -37.58 -1.94
CA SER A 528 -80.72 -36.95 -2.00
C SER A 528 -81.73 -37.81 -2.76
N SER A 529 -83.02 -37.48 -2.66
CA SER A 529 -84.07 -38.16 -3.44
C SER A 529 -83.94 -37.93 -4.95
N GLN A 530 -83.22 -36.87 -5.36
CA GLN A 530 -82.93 -36.55 -6.76
C GLN A 530 -81.58 -37.13 -7.21
N HIS A 531 -80.60 -37.25 -6.31
CA HIS A 531 -79.26 -37.76 -6.58
C HIS A 531 -78.95 -38.94 -5.65
N ARG A 532 -79.11 -40.16 -6.20
CA ARG A 532 -78.94 -41.41 -5.44
C ARG A 532 -77.47 -41.83 -5.24
N SER A 533 -76.52 -41.10 -5.81
CA SER A 533 -75.10 -41.30 -5.57
C SER A 533 -74.60 -40.45 -4.40
N TYR A 534 -73.54 -40.85 -3.73
CA TYR A 534 -72.94 -40.10 -2.61
C TYR A 534 -71.48 -40.48 -2.40
N GLY A 535 -70.71 -39.61 -1.77
CA GLY A 535 -69.28 -39.79 -1.47
C GLY A 535 -68.48 -38.52 -1.71
N THR A 536 -67.18 -38.66 -1.91
CA THR A 536 -66.26 -37.54 -2.19
C THR A 536 -65.31 -37.87 -3.34
N ILE A 537 -64.90 -36.84 -4.07
CA ILE A 537 -63.73 -36.90 -4.95
C ILE A 537 -62.66 -35.99 -4.34
N LYS A 538 -61.51 -36.54 -3.98
CA LYS A 538 -60.34 -35.78 -3.53
C LYS A 538 -59.30 -35.73 -4.65
N GLN A 539 -58.79 -34.56 -4.97
CA GLN A 539 -57.73 -34.38 -5.95
C GLN A 539 -56.56 -33.61 -5.34
N LYS A 540 -55.38 -34.23 -5.25
CA LYS A 540 -54.16 -33.48 -4.91
C LYS A 540 -53.62 -32.84 -6.18
N LEU A 541 -53.48 -31.53 -6.17
CA LEU A 541 -53.04 -30.70 -7.29
C LEU A 541 -51.66 -30.12 -6.99
N SER A 542 -50.81 -30.02 -8.01
CA SER A 542 -49.66 -29.10 -8.02
C SER A 542 -50.09 -27.83 -8.74
N TRP A 543 -49.76 -26.68 -8.16
CA TRP A 543 -49.97 -25.35 -8.75
C TRP A 543 -48.71 -24.50 -8.59
N SER A 544 -48.71 -23.35 -9.25
CA SER A 544 -47.75 -22.29 -8.96
C SER A 544 -48.41 -20.92 -9.08
N CYS A 545 -47.89 -19.91 -8.39
CA CYS A 545 -48.35 -18.53 -8.51
C CYS A 545 -47.18 -17.56 -8.45
N THR A 546 -47.38 -16.35 -8.97
CA THR A 546 -46.42 -15.26 -8.82
C THR A 546 -46.81 -14.41 -7.60
N VAL A 547 -45.87 -14.19 -6.70
CA VAL A 547 -45.99 -13.35 -5.51
C VAL A 547 -45.06 -12.14 -5.67
N SER A 548 -45.46 -10.98 -5.16
CA SER A 548 -44.61 -9.78 -5.15
C SER A 548 -44.73 -9.03 -3.82
N LEU A 549 -43.67 -8.30 -3.46
CA LEU A 549 -43.65 -7.42 -2.29
C LEU A 549 -44.57 -6.20 -2.53
N LYS A 550 -45.23 -5.70 -1.47
CA LYS A 550 -46.09 -4.53 -1.50
C LYS A 550 -45.28 -3.23 -1.65
N GLU A 551 -45.69 -2.40 -2.60
CA GLU A 551 -45.04 -1.13 -2.93
C GLU A 551 -45.12 -0.10 -1.78
N ASN A 552 -46.28 -0.05 -1.09
CA ASN A 552 -46.49 0.78 0.10
C ASN A 552 -46.44 -0.09 1.36
N ARG A 553 -45.24 -0.28 1.91
CA ARG A 553 -45.08 -0.80 3.27
C ARG A 553 -45.48 0.26 4.27
N ASP A 554 -46.75 0.25 4.69
CA ASP A 554 -47.18 0.89 5.92
C ASP A 554 -46.45 0.20 7.08
N LYS A 555 -45.25 0.70 7.41
CA LYS A 555 -44.56 0.40 8.66
C LYS A 555 -45.34 1.02 9.81
N LYS A 556 -46.52 0.47 10.10
CA LYS A 556 -47.18 0.60 11.40
C LYS A 556 -46.25 -0.03 12.42
N LYS A 557 -45.35 0.81 12.96
CA LYS A 557 -44.73 0.56 14.26
C LYS A 557 -45.86 0.15 15.19
N GLN A 558 -45.70 -1.01 15.80
CA GLN A 558 -46.58 -1.55 16.81
C GLN A 558 -46.63 -0.58 18.00
N SER A 559 -47.57 0.37 17.97
CA SER A 559 -47.88 1.24 19.09
C SER A 559 -49.06 0.62 19.86
N ASP A 560 -48.75 0.03 21.00
CA ASP A 560 -49.65 -0.13 22.15
C ASP A 560 -51.09 -0.60 21.86
N SER A 561 -51.26 -1.89 21.56
CA SER A 561 -52.47 -2.60 21.97
C SER A 561 -52.11 -3.90 22.70
N ASN A 562 -52.22 -3.85 24.03
CA ASN A 562 -51.96 -4.98 24.92
C ASN A 562 -53.14 -5.95 24.90
N TYR A 563 -53.17 -6.87 23.93
CA TYR A 563 -54.11 -8.00 23.91
C TYR A 563 -53.41 -9.28 23.41
N TYR A 564 -53.72 -10.39 24.07
CA TYR A 564 -53.10 -11.70 23.83
C TYR A 564 -53.40 -12.25 22.42
N TYR A 565 -52.47 -13.05 21.89
CA TYR A 565 -52.49 -13.67 20.56
C TYR A 565 -52.41 -12.72 19.36
N SER A 566 -51.27 -12.04 19.22
CA SER A 566 -50.79 -11.58 17.91
C SER A 566 -49.79 -12.60 17.32
N ASN A 567 -50.28 -13.57 16.54
CA ASN A 567 -49.45 -14.07 15.45
C ASN A 567 -49.26 -12.88 14.50
N SER A 568 -48.07 -12.29 14.49
CA SER A 568 -47.68 -11.28 13.51
C SER A 568 -47.48 -11.99 12.18
N TYR A 569 -48.58 -12.15 11.44
CA TYR A 569 -48.60 -12.79 10.13
C TYR A 569 -47.56 -12.14 9.20
N THR A 570 -46.45 -12.83 8.93
CA THR A 570 -45.33 -12.29 8.13
C THR A 570 -45.70 -12.08 6.68
N TYR A 571 -46.74 -12.76 6.19
CA TYR A 571 -47.23 -12.62 4.82
C TYR A 571 -47.76 -11.21 4.49
N THR A 572 -48.01 -10.35 5.47
CA THR A 572 -48.72 -9.07 5.24
C THR A 572 -47.97 -8.10 4.33
N ASP A 573 -46.67 -8.24 4.13
CA ASP A 573 -45.88 -7.44 3.19
C ASP A 573 -45.92 -7.95 1.73
N TYR A 574 -46.60 -9.07 1.47
CA TYR A 574 -46.69 -9.73 0.16
C TYR A 574 -48.12 -9.81 -0.38
N TYR A 575 -48.26 -9.91 -1.71
CA TYR A 575 -49.51 -10.31 -2.37
C TYR A 575 -49.26 -11.27 -3.55
N ILE A 576 -50.26 -12.05 -3.91
CA ILE A 576 -50.30 -12.82 -5.15
C ILE A 576 -50.61 -11.85 -6.31
N THR A 577 -49.72 -11.80 -7.30
CA THR A 577 -49.85 -10.96 -8.52
C THR A 577 -50.23 -11.74 -9.76
N GLY A 578 -49.80 -12.99 -9.82
CA GLY A 578 -49.88 -13.82 -11.02
C GLY A 578 -51.25 -14.41 -11.29
N THR A 579 -51.30 -15.21 -12.34
CA THR A 579 -52.38 -16.16 -12.57
C THR A 579 -52.24 -17.34 -11.60
N ASN A 580 -53.26 -18.20 -11.53
CA ASN A 580 -52.97 -19.57 -11.16
C ASN A 580 -52.18 -20.18 -12.34
N GLY A 581 -51.03 -20.78 -12.06
CA GLY A 581 -50.13 -21.33 -13.08
C GLY A 581 -50.68 -22.61 -13.71
N ASP A 582 -49.88 -23.30 -14.52
CA ASP A 582 -50.29 -24.60 -15.06
C ASP A 582 -50.45 -25.63 -13.92
N SER A 583 -51.66 -26.15 -13.74
CA SER A 583 -51.93 -27.22 -12.78
C SER A 583 -51.55 -28.60 -13.31
N SER A 584 -51.16 -29.49 -12.42
CA SER A 584 -51.20 -30.94 -12.67
C SER A 584 -51.92 -31.67 -11.53
N VAL A 585 -52.73 -32.67 -11.89
CA VAL A 585 -53.34 -33.58 -10.91
C VAL A 585 -52.29 -34.62 -10.52
N ILE A 586 -51.85 -34.59 -9.26
CA ILE A 586 -50.87 -35.53 -8.70
C ILE A 586 -51.57 -36.86 -8.37
N SER A 587 -52.75 -36.79 -7.77
CA SER A 587 -53.56 -37.97 -7.41
C SER A 587 -55.06 -37.67 -7.46
N THR A 588 -55.89 -38.71 -7.55
CA THR A 588 -57.34 -38.60 -7.39
C THR A 588 -57.86 -39.81 -6.65
N GLU A 589 -58.59 -39.58 -5.57
CA GLU A 589 -59.35 -40.59 -4.82
C GLU A 589 -60.83 -40.33 -5.08
N ASN A 590 -61.58 -41.37 -5.44
CA ASN A 590 -63.01 -41.26 -5.73
C ASN A 590 -63.76 -42.31 -4.90
N THR A 591 -64.63 -41.85 -4.01
CA THR A 591 -65.50 -42.67 -3.17
C THR A 591 -66.98 -42.55 -3.54
N VAL A 592 -67.30 -41.86 -4.65
CA VAL A 592 -68.68 -41.67 -5.11
C VAL A 592 -69.27 -42.99 -5.62
N SER A 593 -70.27 -43.50 -4.90
CA SER A 593 -71.05 -44.70 -5.21
C SER A 593 -72.48 -44.35 -5.62
#